data_AF-A0A955QLB6-F1
#
_entry.id   AF-A0A955QLB6-F1
#
_cell.length_a   1.000
_cell.length_b   1.000
_cell.length_c   1.000
_cell.angle_alpha   90.00
_cell.angle_beta   90.00
_cell.angle_gamma   90.00
#
_symmetry.space_group_name_H-M   'P 1'
#
loop_
_entity.id
_entity.type
_entity.pdbx_description
1 polymer ?
#
loop_
_entity_poly.entity_id
_entity_poly.type
_entity_poly.pdbx_seq_one_letter_code
_entity_poly.pdbx_strand_id
1 'polypeptide(L)'
;GSKENTQTSDSHRLGKNEAKVVYRHHPSKVWSTRRITPRTERTMKLRRPQDEIAGCCWLARIADKVRASQKGDLPFLYRLLLGNPLGIDGYFLRHFGLSFPHVRQAVIDTKHDNDLAQWFLAQPGVTMETITKWNEYGPKLGTPSYPGSWFKHLAKWVVYPKSIKHPVDSFFDMIEQDEAG
;
A
#
# COMPACT_ATOMS: atom_id res chain seq x y z
N GLY A 1 64.42 28.32 -43.88
CA GLY A 1 64.47 29.76 -43.59
C GLY A 1 63.62 30.00 -42.36
N SER A 2 64.24 30.26 -41.20
CA SER A 2 64.67 31.60 -40.75
C SER A 2 63.45 32.40 -40.26
N LYS A 3 63.29 32.82 -38.99
CA LYS A 3 64.20 32.94 -37.83
C LYS A 3 63.38 33.00 -36.52
N GLU A 4 64.03 32.60 -35.44
CA GLU A 4 63.73 32.83 -34.01
C GLU A 4 63.73 34.33 -33.61
N ASN A 5 63.09 34.63 -32.47
CA ASN A 5 63.66 35.19 -31.21
C ASN A 5 62.58 36.03 -30.46
N THR A 6 62.08 35.59 -29.29
CA THR A 6 62.57 35.75 -27.87
C THR A 6 62.41 37.13 -27.21
N GLN A 7 61.95 37.08 -25.95
CA GLN A 7 62.10 38.02 -24.82
C GLN A 7 61.31 39.35 -24.87
N THR A 8 60.74 39.93 -23.81
CA THR A 8 60.94 39.83 -22.34
C THR A 8 59.76 40.50 -21.57
N SER A 9 59.69 40.23 -20.25
CA SER A 9 59.13 40.97 -19.09
C SER A 9 58.76 42.45 -19.27
N ASP A 10 57.86 43.12 -18.55
CA ASP A 10 57.60 43.22 -17.09
C ASP A 10 56.47 44.29 -16.99
N SER A 11 55.44 44.29 -16.14
CA SER A 11 55.46 44.72 -14.74
C SER A 11 54.12 45.40 -14.39
N HIS A 12 53.70 45.18 -13.15
CA HIS A 12 52.71 45.91 -12.32
C HIS A 12 52.08 47.23 -12.83
N ARG A 13 50.74 47.31 -12.75
CA ARG A 13 50.07 48.41 -12.01
C ARG A 13 48.63 48.08 -11.61
N LEU A 14 48.42 48.01 -10.30
CA LEU A 14 47.12 48.13 -9.64
C LEU A 14 46.54 49.51 -9.93
N GLY A 15 45.43 49.55 -10.67
CA GLY A 15 44.56 50.72 -10.80
C GLY A 15 43.18 50.38 -10.27
N LYS A 16 42.86 50.85 -9.06
CA LYS A 16 41.52 50.78 -8.47
C LYS A 16 40.62 51.74 -9.27
N ASN A 17 39.69 51.20 -10.06
CA ASN A 17 38.60 51.96 -10.64
C ASN A 17 37.32 51.61 -9.89
N GLU A 18 36.80 52.58 -9.16
CA GLU A 18 35.50 52.56 -8.50
C GLU A 18 34.39 52.43 -9.55
N ALA A 19 33.88 51.21 -9.73
CA ALA A 19 32.65 50.99 -10.46
C ALA A 19 31.46 51.20 -9.51
N LYS A 20 30.74 52.32 -9.73
CA LYS A 20 29.41 52.57 -9.17
C LYS A 20 28.51 51.37 -9.45
N VAL A 21 28.19 50.62 -8.40
CA VAL A 21 27.18 49.55 -8.44
C VAL A 21 25.82 50.21 -8.57
N VAL A 22 25.30 50.24 -9.81
CA VAL A 22 23.90 50.51 -10.09
C VAL A 22 23.12 49.29 -9.61
N TYR A 23 22.46 49.41 -8.47
CA TYR A 23 21.51 48.40 -7.97
C TYR A 23 20.30 48.34 -8.90
N ARG A 24 20.35 47.47 -9.91
CA ARG A 24 19.13 46.96 -10.54
C ARG A 24 18.48 46.00 -9.55
N HIS A 25 17.33 46.39 -9.01
CA HIS A 25 16.44 45.49 -8.27
C HIS A 25 16.11 44.27 -9.13
N HIS A 26 16.73 43.13 -8.81
CA HIS A 26 16.25 41.82 -9.22
C HIS A 26 15.10 41.45 -8.30
N PRO A 27 13.91 41.13 -8.82
CA PRO A 27 12.83 40.62 -8.00
C PRO A 27 13.27 39.30 -7.39
N SER A 28 13.03 39.19 -6.09
CA SER A 28 13.27 38.03 -5.24
C SER A 28 12.80 36.74 -5.93
N LYS A 29 13.70 35.75 -5.97
CA LYS A 29 13.35 34.36 -6.28
C LYS A 29 12.33 33.91 -5.24
N VAL A 30 11.07 33.93 -5.62
CA VAL A 30 9.97 33.31 -4.88
C VAL A 30 10.29 31.82 -4.84
N TRP A 31 10.68 31.32 -3.67
CA TRP A 31 10.70 29.90 -3.40
C TRP A 31 9.26 29.42 -3.55
N SER A 32 8.95 28.80 -4.68
CA SER A 32 7.71 28.06 -4.88
C SER A 32 7.70 26.92 -3.88
N THR A 33 7.20 27.17 -2.68
CA THR A 33 6.64 26.15 -1.82
C THR A 33 5.52 25.52 -2.64
N ARG A 34 5.81 24.40 -3.30
CA ARG A 34 4.78 23.49 -3.76
C ARG A 34 3.96 23.19 -2.52
N ARG A 35 2.79 23.83 -2.41
CA ARG A 35 1.76 23.43 -1.46
C ARG A 35 1.54 21.96 -1.76
N ILE A 36 2.09 21.09 -0.92
CA ILE A 36 1.64 19.71 -0.80
C ILE A 36 0.20 19.90 -0.34
N THR A 37 -0.72 19.96 -1.30
CA THR A 37 -2.13 19.80 -1.00
C THR A 37 -2.18 18.43 -0.32
N PRO A 38 -2.66 18.34 0.94
CA PRO A 38 -2.93 17.03 1.51
C PRO A 38 -3.85 16.36 0.49
N ARG A 39 -3.37 15.28 -0.14
CA ARG A 39 -4.19 14.45 -0.99
C ARG A 39 -5.39 14.13 -0.13
N THR A 40 -6.55 14.72 -0.46
CA THR A 40 -7.81 14.43 0.20
C THR A 40 -7.89 12.92 0.19
N GLU A 41 -7.84 12.29 1.37
CA GLU A 41 -7.79 10.83 1.47
C GLU A 41 -8.99 10.31 0.70
N ARG A 42 -8.75 9.80 -0.52
CA ARG A 42 -9.78 9.04 -1.22
C ARG A 42 -9.94 7.81 -0.35
N THR A 43 -10.99 7.80 0.46
CA THR A 43 -11.36 6.67 1.29
C THR A 43 -11.42 5.47 0.37
N MET A 44 -10.46 4.57 0.57
CA MET A 44 -10.44 3.33 -0.18
C MET A 44 -11.66 2.53 0.23
N LYS A 45 -12.56 2.30 -0.72
CA LYS A 45 -13.68 1.40 -0.49
C LYS A 45 -13.22 -0.03 -0.70
N LEU A 46 -12.71 -0.65 0.36
CA LEU A 46 -12.53 -2.09 0.41
C LEU A 46 -13.91 -2.74 0.60
N ARG A 47 -14.16 -3.83 -0.10
CA ARG A 47 -15.33 -4.67 0.17
C ARG A 47 -15.29 -5.28 1.56
N ARG A 48 -16.46 -5.62 2.10
CA ARG A 48 -16.60 -6.24 3.42
C ARG A 48 -15.87 -7.59 3.43
N PRO A 49 -15.36 -8.04 4.58
CA PRO A 49 -14.75 -9.37 4.72
C PRO A 49 -15.63 -10.53 4.18
N GLN A 50 -16.95 -10.39 4.29
CA GLN A 50 -17.95 -11.38 3.91
C GLN A 50 -18.38 -11.26 2.43
N ASP A 51 -18.00 -10.18 1.73
CA ASP A 51 -18.31 -10.08 0.30
C ASP A 51 -17.55 -11.17 -0.47
N GLU A 52 -18.23 -11.80 -1.42
CA GLU A 52 -17.75 -13.03 -2.05
C GLU A 52 -17.33 -12.81 -3.51
N ILE A 53 -16.33 -13.58 -3.92
CA ILE A 53 -16.04 -13.91 -5.32
C ILE A 53 -15.99 -15.43 -5.40
N ALA A 54 -16.60 -16.02 -6.43
CA ALA A 54 -16.70 -17.48 -6.57
C ALA A 54 -17.34 -18.20 -5.37
N GLY A 55 -18.25 -17.53 -4.65
CA GLY A 55 -18.85 -18.06 -3.43
C GLY A 55 -17.88 -18.15 -2.24
N CYS A 56 -16.70 -17.53 -2.33
CA CYS A 56 -15.65 -17.57 -1.31
C CYS A 56 -15.48 -16.18 -0.68
N CYS A 57 -15.67 -16.10 0.63
CA CYS A 57 -15.45 -14.87 1.37
C CYS A 57 -13.96 -14.52 1.40
N TRP A 58 -13.65 -13.26 1.71
CA TRP A 58 -12.29 -12.71 1.78
C TRP A 58 -11.52 -12.56 0.45
N LEU A 59 -11.79 -13.37 -0.58
CA LEU A 59 -11.14 -13.27 -1.89
C LEU A 59 -11.35 -11.88 -2.53
N ALA A 60 -12.60 -11.39 -2.48
CA ALA A 60 -12.98 -10.03 -2.88
C ALA A 60 -12.07 -8.96 -2.26
N ARG A 61 -11.85 -9.10 -0.95
CA ARG A 61 -11.11 -8.12 -0.15
C ARG A 61 -9.60 -8.17 -0.40
N ILE A 62 -9.02 -9.37 -0.57
CA ILE A 62 -7.62 -9.50 -1.00
C ILE A 62 -7.44 -8.83 -2.37
N ALA A 63 -8.37 -9.05 -3.31
CA ALA A 63 -8.31 -8.45 -4.63
C ALA A 63 -8.33 -6.91 -4.56
N ASP A 64 -9.20 -6.33 -3.75
CA ASP A 64 -9.28 -4.88 -3.57
C ASP A 64 -7.99 -4.30 -2.97
N LYS A 65 -7.41 -4.96 -1.95
CA LYS A 65 -6.11 -4.55 -1.39
C LYS A 65 -5.01 -4.56 -2.44
N VAL A 66 -4.93 -5.62 -3.26
CA VAL A 66 -3.94 -5.70 -4.34
C VAL A 66 -4.16 -4.59 -5.36
N ARG A 67 -5.39 -4.41 -5.85
CA ARG A 67 -5.75 -3.36 -6.82
C ARG A 67 -5.44 -1.96 -6.30
N ALA A 68 -5.70 -1.70 -5.02
CA ALA A 68 -5.40 -0.42 -4.40
C ALA A 68 -3.90 -0.21 -4.17
N SER A 69 -3.15 -1.28 -3.87
CA SER A 69 -1.69 -1.22 -3.77
C SER A 69 -1.04 -0.79 -5.09
N GLN A 70 -1.58 -1.22 -6.24
CA GLN A 70 -1.09 -0.82 -7.58
C GLN A 70 -1.29 0.68 -7.84
N LYS A 71 -2.35 1.26 -7.29
CA LYS A 71 -2.68 2.69 -7.45
C LYS A 71 -1.93 3.59 -6.46
N GLY A 72 -1.16 3.01 -5.54
CA GLY A 72 -0.54 3.75 -4.43
C GLY A 72 -1.56 4.31 -3.45
N ASP A 73 -2.79 3.79 -3.45
CA ASP A 73 -3.90 4.27 -2.61
C ASP A 73 -4.02 3.45 -1.31
N LEU A 74 -3.20 2.41 -1.11
CA LEU A 74 -3.20 1.56 0.09
C LEU A 74 -2.43 2.19 1.25
N PRO A 75 -3.08 2.44 2.42
CA PRO A 75 -2.41 2.92 3.61
C PRO A 75 -1.20 2.07 3.96
N PHE A 76 -0.17 2.72 4.50
CA PHE A 76 1.13 2.09 4.76
C PHE A 76 1.01 0.77 5.55
N LEU A 77 0.22 0.76 6.61
CA LEU A 77 0.00 -0.42 7.46
C LEU A 77 -0.66 -1.57 6.70
N TYR A 78 -1.69 -1.27 5.91
CA TYR A 78 -2.35 -2.27 5.07
C TYR A 78 -1.40 -2.86 4.02
N ARG A 79 -0.51 -2.04 3.45
CA ARG A 79 0.50 -2.50 2.49
C ARG A 79 1.55 -3.39 3.16
N LEU A 80 1.95 -3.09 4.39
CA LEU A 80 2.92 -3.90 5.15
C LEU A 80 2.33 -5.27 5.53
N LEU A 81 1.02 -5.33 5.79
CA LEU A 81 0.33 -6.54 6.22
C LEU A 81 -0.29 -7.35 5.08
N LEU A 82 -0.30 -6.82 3.86
CA LEU A 82 -0.87 -7.49 2.70
C LEU A 82 -0.12 -8.79 2.40
N GLY A 83 -0.84 -9.92 2.46
CA GLY A 83 -0.27 -11.25 2.27
C GLY A 83 0.53 -11.77 3.48
N ASN A 84 0.48 -11.09 4.63
CA ASN A 84 1.22 -11.51 5.83
C ASN A 84 0.74 -12.90 6.31
N PRO A 85 1.66 -13.87 6.50
CA PRO A 85 1.32 -15.22 6.96
C PRO A 85 0.54 -15.28 8.28
N LEU A 86 0.70 -14.29 9.16
CA LEU A 86 0.06 -14.27 10.48
C LEU A 86 -1.32 -13.59 10.47
N GLY A 87 -1.67 -12.89 9.39
CA GLY A 87 -2.98 -12.25 9.22
C GLY A 87 -3.98 -13.17 8.52
N ILE A 88 -5.23 -12.69 8.35
CA ILE A 88 -6.28 -13.41 7.62
C ILE A 88 -5.81 -13.79 6.21
N ASP A 89 -5.09 -12.90 5.51
CA ASP A 89 -4.52 -13.18 4.19
C ASP A 89 -3.66 -14.46 4.22
N GLY A 90 -2.81 -14.62 5.24
CA GLY A 90 -1.98 -15.81 5.42
C GLY A 90 -2.77 -17.08 5.72
N TYR A 91 -3.82 -17.00 6.56
CA TYR A 91 -4.71 -18.14 6.82
C TYR A 91 -5.49 -18.56 5.57
N PHE A 92 -6.01 -17.58 4.81
CA PHE A 92 -6.70 -17.81 3.54
C PHE A 92 -5.79 -18.53 2.55
N LEU A 93 -4.58 -18.00 2.35
CA LEU A 93 -3.60 -18.56 1.43
C LEU A 93 -3.22 -20.00 1.80
N ARG A 94 -2.96 -20.27 3.09
CA ARG A 94 -2.68 -21.64 3.55
C ARG A 94 -3.85 -22.59 3.35
N HIS A 95 -5.07 -22.15 3.64
CA HIS A 95 -6.27 -22.98 3.53
C HIS A 95 -6.47 -23.52 2.10
N PHE A 96 -6.22 -22.67 1.10
CA PHE A 96 -6.35 -23.04 -0.32
C PHE A 96 -5.04 -23.50 -0.97
N GLY A 97 -3.94 -23.62 -0.22
CA GLY A 97 -2.63 -23.99 -0.79
C GLY A 97 -2.07 -22.97 -1.78
N LEU A 98 -2.44 -21.69 -1.65
CA LEU A 98 -2.05 -20.61 -2.55
C LEU A 98 -0.85 -19.84 -2.00
N SER A 99 -0.06 -19.25 -2.91
CA SER A 99 0.97 -18.27 -2.55
C SER A 99 0.50 -16.85 -2.81
N PHE A 100 0.89 -15.89 -1.96
CA PHE A 100 0.53 -14.50 -2.15
C PHE A 100 1.01 -13.92 -3.50
N PRO A 101 2.24 -14.19 -3.98
CA PRO A 101 2.69 -13.71 -5.29
C PRO A 101 1.79 -14.20 -6.44
N HIS A 102 1.32 -15.45 -6.36
CA HIS A 102 0.45 -16.03 -7.39
C HIS A 102 -0.94 -15.35 -7.38
N VAL A 103 -1.55 -15.19 -6.21
CA VAL A 103 -2.83 -14.46 -6.08
C VAL A 103 -2.69 -13.01 -6.53
N ARG A 104 -1.60 -12.33 -6.14
CA ARG A 104 -1.33 -10.95 -6.55
C ARG A 104 -1.25 -10.83 -8.06
N GLN A 105 -0.53 -11.73 -8.72
CA GLN A 105 -0.39 -11.71 -10.18
C GLN A 105 -1.74 -11.97 -10.85
N ALA A 106 -2.50 -12.95 -10.39
CA ALA A 106 -3.84 -13.23 -10.91
C ALA A 106 -4.77 -12.02 -10.79
N VAL A 107 -4.77 -11.30 -9.67
CA VAL A 107 -5.57 -10.08 -9.50
C VAL A 107 -5.13 -8.95 -10.45
N ILE A 108 -3.84 -8.87 -10.79
CA ILE A 108 -3.33 -7.88 -11.75
C ILE A 108 -3.77 -8.23 -13.17
N ASP A 109 -3.71 -9.51 -13.52
CA ASP A 109 -4.05 -10.01 -14.86
C ASP A 109 -5.57 -10.03 -15.10
N THR A 110 -6.35 -10.27 -14.04
CA THR A 110 -7.81 -10.31 -14.09
C THR A 110 -8.40 -8.91 -13.82
N LYS A 111 -8.93 -8.29 -14.87
CA LYS A 111 -9.52 -6.95 -14.76
C LYS A 111 -10.86 -6.96 -14.01
N HIS A 112 -11.59 -8.08 -14.04
CA HIS A 112 -12.92 -8.21 -13.47
C HIS A 112 -13.01 -9.40 -12.51
N ASP A 113 -13.98 -9.33 -11.59
CA ASP A 113 -14.17 -10.35 -10.56
C ASP A 113 -14.61 -11.69 -11.14
N ASN A 114 -15.32 -11.71 -12.28
CA ASN A 114 -15.67 -12.94 -12.97
C ASN A 114 -14.42 -13.69 -13.46
N ASP A 115 -13.44 -12.98 -14.03
CA ASP A 115 -12.20 -13.59 -14.50
C ASP A 115 -11.37 -14.11 -13.31
N LEU A 116 -11.34 -13.35 -12.22
CA LEU A 116 -10.70 -13.78 -10.98
C LEU A 116 -11.39 -15.00 -10.35
N ALA A 117 -12.72 -15.05 -10.40
CA ALA A 117 -13.50 -16.20 -9.94
C ALA A 117 -13.13 -17.46 -10.72
N GLN A 118 -13.07 -17.37 -12.06
CA GLN A 118 -12.68 -18.50 -12.91
C GLN A 118 -11.25 -18.94 -12.61
N TRP A 119 -10.31 -18.00 -12.49
CA TRP A 119 -8.93 -18.32 -12.11
C TRP A 119 -8.86 -19.03 -10.75
N PHE A 120 -9.60 -18.55 -9.76
CA PHE A 120 -9.61 -19.11 -8.41
C PHE A 120 -10.18 -20.52 -8.38
N LEU A 121 -11.31 -20.75 -9.05
CA LEU A 121 -11.93 -22.07 -9.15
C LEU A 121 -11.09 -23.08 -9.94
N ALA A 122 -10.17 -22.62 -10.78
CA ALA A 122 -9.23 -23.48 -11.50
C ALA A 122 -8.01 -23.92 -10.66
N GLN A 123 -7.83 -23.41 -9.44
CA GLN A 123 -6.67 -23.74 -8.62
C GLN A 123 -6.76 -25.14 -8.00
N PRO A 124 -5.64 -25.89 -7.94
CA PRO A 124 -5.62 -27.19 -7.29
C PRO A 124 -5.91 -27.05 -5.80
N GLY A 125 -6.99 -27.67 -5.32
CA GLY A 125 -7.44 -27.60 -3.93
C GLY A 125 -8.59 -26.61 -3.67
N VAL A 126 -8.98 -25.82 -4.66
CA VAL A 126 -10.21 -25.02 -4.60
C VAL A 126 -11.37 -25.90 -5.08
N THR A 127 -12.23 -26.30 -4.14
CA THR A 127 -13.45 -27.05 -4.40
C THR A 127 -14.60 -26.42 -3.62
N MET A 128 -15.84 -26.77 -3.95
CA MET A 128 -16.99 -26.29 -3.19
C MET A 128 -16.90 -26.65 -1.70
N GLU A 129 -16.35 -27.83 -1.39
CA GLU A 129 -16.14 -28.28 -0.02
C GLU A 129 -15.10 -27.42 0.71
N THR A 130 -13.95 -27.13 0.08
CA THR A 130 -12.91 -26.32 0.72
C THR A 130 -13.35 -24.86 0.86
N ILE A 131 -14.13 -24.33 -0.09
CA ILE A 131 -14.76 -23.01 0.01
C ILE A 131 -15.75 -22.97 1.18
N THR A 132 -16.63 -23.95 1.30
CA THR A 132 -17.60 -24.02 2.41
C THR A 132 -16.89 -24.06 3.76
N LYS A 133 -15.87 -24.91 3.90
CA LYS A 133 -15.02 -24.96 5.11
C LYS A 133 -14.38 -23.62 5.42
N TRP A 134 -13.88 -22.91 4.41
CA TRP A 134 -13.31 -21.58 4.61
C TRP A 134 -14.35 -20.58 5.06
N ASN A 135 -15.52 -20.52 4.42
CA ASN A 135 -16.58 -19.58 4.77
C ASN A 135 -17.09 -19.78 6.20
N GLU A 136 -17.03 -21.01 6.72
CA GLU A 136 -17.32 -21.30 8.14
C GLU A 136 -16.17 -20.95 9.10
N TYR A 137 -14.91 -21.12 8.66
CA TYR A 137 -13.71 -20.97 9.48
C TYR A 137 -13.19 -19.53 9.53
N GLY A 138 -13.09 -18.86 8.37
CA GLY A 138 -12.53 -17.53 8.20
C GLY A 138 -13.14 -16.48 9.13
N PRO A 139 -14.48 -16.35 9.20
CA PRO A 139 -15.16 -15.43 10.11
C PRO A 139 -14.89 -15.71 11.59
N LYS A 140 -14.48 -16.94 11.97
CA LYS A 140 -14.17 -17.30 13.36
C LYS A 140 -12.72 -16.98 13.75
N LEU A 141 -11.85 -16.60 12.81
CA LEU A 141 -10.47 -16.22 13.12
C LEU A 141 -10.45 -15.06 14.15
N GLY A 142 -9.63 -15.22 15.19
CA GLY A 142 -9.53 -14.25 16.30
C GLY A 142 -10.58 -14.41 17.41
N THR A 143 -11.55 -15.32 17.26
CA THR A 143 -12.47 -15.72 18.36
C THR A 143 -11.76 -16.61 19.39
N PRO A 144 -12.28 -16.72 20.63
CA PRO A 144 -11.76 -17.68 21.60
C PRO A 144 -11.74 -19.09 21.01
N SER A 145 -10.65 -19.82 21.19
CA SER A 145 -10.39 -21.16 20.61
C SER A 145 -10.00 -21.20 19.13
N TYR A 146 -9.89 -20.06 18.44
CA TYR A 146 -9.42 -19.99 17.05
C TYR A 146 -8.07 -19.27 16.92
N PRO A 147 -7.26 -19.61 15.89
CA PRO A 147 -5.97 -18.97 15.67
C PRO A 147 -6.06 -17.44 15.56
N GLY A 148 -5.03 -16.77 16.07
CA GLY A 148 -4.96 -15.30 16.09
C GLY A 148 -5.70 -14.64 17.25
N SER A 149 -6.37 -15.37 18.14
CA SER A 149 -7.02 -14.81 19.34
C SER A 149 -6.06 -13.99 20.21
N TRP A 150 -4.76 -14.35 20.28
CA TRP A 150 -3.74 -13.59 21.00
C TRP A 150 -3.24 -12.35 20.23
N PHE A 151 -3.25 -12.42 18.89
CA PHE A 151 -2.86 -11.30 18.01
C PHE A 151 -3.93 -10.20 17.94
N LYS A 152 -5.19 -10.51 18.32
CA LYS A 152 -6.30 -9.55 18.38
C LYS A 152 -6.00 -8.35 19.28
N HIS A 153 -5.41 -8.60 20.46
CA HIS A 153 -5.07 -7.53 21.40
C HIS A 153 -3.96 -6.61 20.88
N LEU A 154 -3.03 -7.14 20.08
CA LEU A 154 -1.95 -6.38 19.45
C LEU A 154 -2.44 -5.60 18.22
N ALA A 155 -3.24 -6.24 17.36
CA ALA A 155 -3.81 -5.62 16.16
C ALA A 155 -4.75 -4.45 16.50
N LYS A 156 -5.52 -4.58 17.59
CA LYS A 156 -6.36 -3.49 18.14
C LYS A 156 -5.59 -2.19 18.36
N TRP A 157 -4.36 -2.25 18.86
CA TRP A 157 -3.57 -1.06 19.19
C TRP A 157 -2.75 -0.49 18.02
N VAL A 158 -2.38 -1.35 17.06
CA VAL A 158 -1.41 -0.97 16.01
C VAL A 158 -2.07 -0.68 14.66
N VAL A 159 -3.18 -1.36 14.34
CA VAL A 159 -3.76 -1.34 12.98
C VAL A 159 -5.11 -0.62 12.93
N TYR A 160 -5.89 -0.67 14.01
CA TYR A 160 -7.27 -0.15 14.07
C TYR A 160 -7.44 0.86 15.21
N PRO A 161 -6.80 2.05 15.12
CA PRO A 161 -6.83 3.04 16.20
C PRO A 161 -8.21 3.70 16.37
N LYS A 162 -9.09 3.61 15.37
CA LYS A 162 -10.45 4.16 15.43
C LYS A 162 -11.40 3.14 16.03
N SER A 163 -11.56 3.25 17.35
CA SER A 163 -12.84 3.04 18.05
C SER A 163 -13.60 1.75 17.71
N ILE A 164 -13.14 0.63 18.26
CA ILE A 164 -14.01 -0.52 18.55
C ILE A 164 -15.13 -0.03 19.48
N LYS A 165 -16.35 0.17 18.95
CA LYS A 165 -17.50 0.70 19.70
C LYS A 165 -18.08 -0.32 20.68
N HIS A 166 -17.93 -1.61 20.38
CA HIS A 166 -18.42 -2.75 21.17
C HIS A 166 -17.40 -3.90 21.14
N PRO A 167 -17.41 -4.86 22.09
CA PRO A 167 -16.53 -6.03 22.05
C PRO A 167 -16.53 -6.69 20.65
N VAL A 168 -15.34 -6.93 20.09
CA VAL A 168 -15.18 -7.62 18.80
C VAL A 168 -14.81 -9.07 19.06
N ASP A 169 -15.61 -9.98 18.53
CA ASP A 169 -15.41 -11.40 18.75
C ASP A 169 -14.41 -11.95 17.73
N SER A 170 -14.43 -11.50 16.48
CA SER A 170 -13.53 -11.94 15.41
C SER A 170 -12.70 -10.80 14.79
N PHE A 171 -11.72 -11.16 13.94
CA PHE A 171 -11.04 -10.18 13.09
C PHE A 171 -11.95 -9.57 12.02
N PHE A 172 -12.96 -10.31 11.55
CA PHE A 172 -13.93 -9.81 10.56
C PHE A 172 -14.74 -8.67 11.17
N ASP A 173 -15.26 -8.85 12.39
CA ASP A 173 -16.03 -7.82 13.10
C ASP A 173 -15.17 -6.59 13.40
N MET A 174 -13.90 -6.78 13.75
CA MET A 174 -12.98 -5.67 14.02
C MET A 174 -12.74 -4.80 12.78
N ILE A 175 -12.61 -5.42 11.61
CA ILE A 175 -12.47 -4.72 10.34
C ILE A 175 -13.76 -3.96 10.00
N GLU A 176 -14.91 -4.61 10.12
CA GLU A 176 -16.19 -3.97 9.81
C GLU A 176 -16.48 -2.78 10.72
N GLN A 177 -16.13 -2.86 12.01
CA GLN A 177 -16.34 -1.75 12.94
C GLN A 177 -15.41 -0.57 12.67
N ASP A 178 -14.14 -0.79 12.32
CA ASP A 178 -13.19 0.29 11.98
C ASP A 178 -13.59 1.01 10.68
N GLU A 179 -14.09 0.27 9.69
CA GLU A 179 -14.48 0.84 8.38
C GLU A 179 -15.89 1.44 8.36
N ALA A 180 -16.72 1.19 9.37
CA ALA A 180 -18.07 1.76 9.52
C ALA A 180 -18.10 3.11 10.28
N GLY A 181 -16.96 3.65 10.70
CA GLY A 181 -16.83 4.89 11.49
C GLY A 181 -16.15 6.04 10.75
#